data_AF-A0A534SCX6-F1
#
_entry.id   AF-A0A534SCX6-F1
#
_cell.length_a   1.000
_cell.length_b   1.000
_cell.length_c   1.000
_cell.angle_alpha   90.00
_cell.angle_beta   90.00
_cell.angle_gamma   90.00
#
_symmetry.space_group_name_H-M   'P 1'
#
loop_
_entity.id
_entity.type
_entity.pdbx_description
1 polymer ?
#
loop_
_entity_poly.entity_id
_entity_poly.type
_entity_poly.pdbx_seq_one_letter_code
_entity_poly.pdbx_strand_id
1 'polypeptide(L)'
;MAETVHRAAEQDSPWPHRLALLTTVATFPLLFVGGLVTSTGSGLAVPDWPTTFGYNMFLYPWSRMVGGILYEHSHRLIGSAVGLLTIALALILWRKESRPWLRWLGVVALGAVIAQGVLGGLRIVLLQQTLAIIHACFAQAFFALTASLTLFTSAEWKERPVKKLTADAGRVQRLGLLTVGFIYLQLVCGAVLRHTGEWLDMHLLGAALVAIHVLLLAARVCRNQADLPVPCCNSGWGWAHTLASLPFLARS
;
A
#
# COMPACT_ATOMS: atom_id res chain seq x y z
N MET A 1 37.16 20.46 -18.77
CA MET A 1 35.81 20.79 -19.29
C MET A 1 34.92 19.57 -19.53
N ALA A 2 35.45 18.37 -19.80
CA ALA A 2 34.64 17.14 -19.90
C ALA A 2 34.17 16.60 -18.53
N GLU A 3 34.89 16.91 -17.45
CA GLU A 3 34.56 16.48 -16.07
C GLU A 3 33.31 17.16 -15.48
N THR A 4 32.94 18.34 -15.97
CA THR A 4 31.75 19.08 -15.55
C THR A 4 30.48 18.63 -16.28
N VAL A 5 30.60 18.07 -17.49
CA VAL A 5 29.45 17.54 -18.25
C VAL A 5 29.01 16.17 -17.70
N HIS A 6 29.92 15.39 -17.12
CA HIS A 6 29.60 14.11 -16.49
C HIS A 6 29.05 14.20 -15.05
N ARG A 7 29.07 15.37 -14.40
CA ARG A 7 28.58 15.57 -13.02
C ARG A 7 27.06 15.76 -12.89
N ALA A 8 26.31 15.86 -13.98
CA ALA A 8 24.90 16.23 -13.94
C ALA A 8 23.97 15.26 -14.69
N ALA A 9 24.33 13.97 -14.78
CA ALA A 9 23.27 12.97 -14.67
C ALA A 9 22.78 13.09 -13.21
N GLU A 10 21.79 13.95 -12.97
CA GLU A 10 21.15 14.12 -11.67
C GLU A 10 20.89 12.73 -11.10
N GLN A 11 21.66 12.35 -10.07
CA GLN A 11 21.36 11.15 -9.32
C GLN A 11 20.03 11.42 -8.63
N ASP A 12 18.96 10.94 -9.26
CA ASP A 12 17.62 11.00 -8.73
C ASP A 12 17.67 10.51 -7.29
N SER A 13 17.30 11.38 -6.36
CA SER A 13 17.37 11.07 -4.93
C SER A 13 16.62 9.77 -4.66
N PRO A 14 17.20 8.79 -3.93
CA PRO A 14 16.51 7.53 -3.63
C PRO A 14 15.43 7.70 -2.55
N TRP A 15 15.39 8.85 -1.88
CA TRP A 15 14.54 9.10 -0.72
C TRP A 15 13.03 9.04 -0.99
N PRO A 16 12.47 9.55 -2.10
CA PRO A 16 11.06 9.36 -2.42
C PRO A 16 10.66 7.89 -2.46
N HIS A 17 11.47 7.05 -3.09
CA HIS A 17 11.20 5.61 -3.16
C HIS A 17 11.34 4.93 -1.81
N ARG A 18 12.42 5.20 -1.07
CA ARG A 18 12.64 4.63 0.26
C ARG A 18 11.52 4.98 1.24
N LEU A 19 11.05 6.23 1.23
CA LEU A 19 9.93 6.66 2.07
C LEU A 19 8.59 6.06 1.61
N ALA A 20 8.35 5.93 0.30
CA ALA A 20 7.15 5.27 -0.21
C ALA A 20 7.11 3.79 0.20
N LEU A 21 8.24 3.09 0.04
CA LEU A 21 8.41 1.70 0.45
C LEU A 21 8.22 1.55 1.96
N LEU A 22 8.89 2.39 2.77
CA LEU A 22 8.75 2.37 4.22
C LEU A 22 7.29 2.62 4.67
N THR A 23 6.60 3.58 4.05
CA THR A 23 5.19 3.87 4.32
C THR A 23 4.30 2.68 3.99
N THR A 24 4.53 2.04 2.83
CA THR A 24 3.77 0.86 2.39
C THR A 24 4.01 -0.32 3.34
N VAL A 25 5.27 -0.61 3.66
CA VAL A 25 5.67 -1.66 4.60
C VAL A 25 5.12 -1.43 5.99
N ALA A 26 5.04 -0.17 6.46
CA ALA A 26 4.41 0.18 7.76
C ALA A 26 2.87 0.10 7.72
N THR A 27 2.25 0.36 6.58
CA THR A 27 0.79 0.30 6.41
C THR A 27 0.29 -1.16 6.40
N PHE A 28 1.09 -2.12 5.92
CA PHE A 28 0.71 -3.54 5.93
C PHE A 28 0.42 -4.09 7.35
N PRO A 29 1.32 -4.00 8.36
CA PRO A 29 1.02 -4.44 9.71
C PRO A 29 -0.09 -3.61 10.36
N LEU A 30 -0.26 -2.33 9.99
CA LEU A 30 -1.38 -1.52 10.46
C LEU A 30 -2.74 -2.15 10.08
N LEU A 31 -2.88 -2.65 8.85
CA LEU A 31 -4.08 -3.38 8.41
C LEU A 31 -4.29 -4.65 9.20
N PHE A 32 -3.23 -5.41 9.46
CA PHE A 32 -3.31 -6.64 10.24
C PHE A 32 -3.78 -6.37 11.67
N VAL A 33 -3.15 -5.40 12.36
CA VAL A 33 -3.54 -4.99 13.71
C VAL A 33 -4.97 -4.44 13.73
N GLY A 34 -5.38 -3.67 12.71
CA GLY A 34 -6.77 -3.22 12.58
C GLY A 34 -7.76 -4.39 12.43
N GLY A 35 -7.39 -5.42 11.68
CA GLY A 35 -8.13 -6.68 11.61
C GLY A 35 -8.21 -7.38 12.97
N LEU A 36 -7.11 -7.45 13.72
CA LEU A 36 -7.11 -8.02 15.07
C LEU A 36 -8.09 -7.29 15.99
N VAL A 37 -8.08 -5.95 16.01
CA VAL A 37 -9.01 -5.13 16.79
C VAL A 37 -10.47 -5.50 16.54
N THR A 38 -10.84 -5.74 15.27
CA THR A 38 -12.19 -6.20 14.92
C THR A 38 -12.43 -7.65 15.36
N SER A 39 -11.47 -8.56 15.14
CA SER A 39 -11.61 -9.98 15.48
C SER A 39 -11.69 -10.25 16.98
N THR A 40 -10.98 -9.47 17.80
CA THR A 40 -10.96 -9.61 19.26
C THR A 40 -12.05 -8.79 19.94
N GLY A 41 -12.97 -8.16 19.17
CA GLY A 41 -14.01 -7.28 19.71
C GLY A 41 -13.46 -6.05 20.45
N SER A 42 -12.19 -5.71 20.24
CA SER A 42 -11.49 -4.65 20.99
C SER A 42 -11.70 -3.25 20.44
N GLY A 43 -12.52 -3.10 19.40
CA GLY A 43 -12.73 -1.83 18.69
C GLY A 43 -13.32 -0.69 19.52
N LEU A 44 -13.84 -0.99 20.71
CA LEU A 44 -14.38 -0.02 21.67
C LEU A 44 -13.73 -0.17 23.07
N ALA A 45 -12.55 -0.79 23.14
CA ALA A 45 -11.84 -1.01 24.40
C ALA A 45 -11.40 0.32 25.06
N VAL A 46 -11.11 1.33 24.25
CA VAL A 46 -10.82 2.72 24.61
C VAL A 46 -11.98 3.58 24.06
N PRO A 47 -12.89 4.08 24.93
CA PRO A 47 -14.13 4.73 24.52
C PRO A 47 -13.97 6.22 24.16
N ASP A 48 -12.75 6.74 24.08
CA ASP A 48 -12.44 8.13 23.76
C ASP A 48 -11.44 8.25 22.59
N TRP A 49 -11.50 9.36 21.87
CA TRP A 49 -10.54 9.76 20.82
C TRP A 49 -10.55 11.29 20.74
N PRO A 50 -9.41 11.98 20.54
CA PRO A 50 -8.07 11.47 20.23
C PRO A 50 -7.24 11.02 21.44
N THR A 51 -7.77 11.16 22.66
CA THR A 51 -7.13 10.71 23.89
C THR A 51 -7.25 9.19 24.10
N THR A 52 -6.60 8.66 25.14
CA THR A 52 -6.81 7.30 25.62
C THR A 52 -7.06 7.35 27.13
N PHE A 53 -8.31 7.16 27.54
CA PHE A 53 -8.81 7.36 28.90
C PHE A 53 -8.42 8.74 29.48
N GLY A 54 -8.52 9.79 28.66
CA GLY A 54 -8.14 11.16 29.03
C GLY A 54 -6.63 11.44 29.04
N TYR A 55 -5.78 10.43 28.83
CA TYR A 55 -4.35 10.63 28.62
C TYR A 55 -4.08 11.11 27.20
N ASN A 56 -2.99 11.87 27.03
CA ASN A 56 -2.42 12.04 25.70
C ASN A 56 -2.07 10.66 25.12
N MET A 57 -2.50 10.40 23.89
CA MET A 57 -2.35 9.10 23.22
C MET A 57 -0.91 8.58 23.22
N PHE A 58 0.10 9.44 23.09
CA PHE A 58 1.50 9.01 23.03
C PHE A 58 2.14 8.79 24.41
N LEU A 59 1.45 9.19 25.48
CA LEU A 59 1.94 9.12 26.86
C LEU A 59 1.13 8.15 27.72
N TYR A 60 0.23 7.37 27.11
CA TYR A 60 -0.54 6.36 27.83
C TYR A 60 0.41 5.28 28.41
N PRO A 61 0.28 4.88 29.68
CA PRO A 61 1.24 3.97 30.31
C PRO A 61 1.21 2.57 29.69
N TRP A 62 2.37 2.09 29.24
CA TRP A 62 2.55 0.74 28.66
C TRP A 62 2.06 -0.39 29.57
N SER A 63 2.18 -0.24 30.88
CA SER A 63 1.71 -1.23 31.86
C SER A 63 0.18 -1.39 31.89
N ARG A 64 -0.57 -0.43 31.33
CA ARG A 64 -2.03 -0.46 31.24
C ARG A 64 -2.55 -0.91 29.88
N MET A 65 -1.66 -1.13 28.91
CA MET A 65 -2.00 -1.69 27.60
C MET A 65 -2.16 -3.21 27.70
N VAL A 66 -3.24 -3.65 28.36
CA VAL A 66 -3.57 -5.06 28.59
C VAL A 66 -4.90 -5.44 27.95
N GLY A 67 -5.01 -6.69 27.48
CA GLY A 67 -6.22 -7.20 26.84
C GLY A 67 -6.60 -6.41 25.60
N GLY A 68 -7.88 -6.05 25.48
CA GLY A 68 -8.40 -5.30 24.32
C GLY A 68 -7.74 -3.94 24.10
N ILE A 69 -7.30 -3.28 25.18
CA ILE A 69 -6.62 -1.99 25.12
C ILE A 69 -5.30 -2.10 24.35
N LEU A 70 -4.57 -3.21 24.50
CA LEU A 70 -3.33 -3.44 23.76
C LEU A 70 -3.57 -3.37 22.25
N TYR A 71 -4.53 -4.13 21.74
CA TYR A 71 -4.81 -4.20 20.32
C TYR A 71 -5.23 -2.84 19.75
N GLU A 72 -6.16 -2.19 20.43
CA GLU A 72 -6.74 -0.95 19.93
C GLU A 72 -5.79 0.24 20.06
N HIS A 73 -5.11 0.38 21.20
CA HIS A 73 -4.14 1.45 21.39
C HIS A 73 -2.91 1.26 20.50
N SER A 74 -2.39 0.03 20.35
CA SER A 74 -1.31 -0.25 19.39
C SER A 74 -1.72 0.08 17.96
N HIS A 75 -2.97 -0.19 17.56
CA HIS A 75 -3.48 0.22 16.25
C HIS A 75 -3.40 1.74 16.05
N ARG A 76 -3.81 2.53 17.05
CA ARG A 76 -3.74 4.00 17.02
C ARG A 76 -2.30 4.52 16.91
N LEU A 77 -1.37 3.92 17.65
CA LEU A 77 0.05 4.30 17.63
C LEU A 77 0.70 4.01 16.27
N ILE A 78 0.45 2.82 15.71
CA ILE A 78 0.94 2.46 14.37
C ILE A 78 0.29 3.38 13.31
N GLY A 79 -1.01 3.68 13.44
CA GLY A 79 -1.71 4.62 12.56
C GLY A 79 -1.08 6.02 12.58
N SER A 80 -0.70 6.50 13.76
CA SER A 80 0.02 7.77 13.92
C SER A 80 1.41 7.73 13.27
N ALA A 81 2.15 6.63 13.42
CA ALA A 81 3.43 6.44 12.74
C ALA A 81 3.30 6.44 11.21
N VAL A 82 2.30 5.76 10.66
CA VAL A 82 1.98 5.79 9.22
C VAL A 82 1.59 7.19 8.77
N GLY A 83 0.84 7.94 9.58
CA GLY A 83 0.52 9.35 9.31
C GLY A 83 1.78 10.21 9.20
N LEU A 84 2.71 10.09 10.14
CA LEU A 84 3.99 10.81 10.11
C LEU A 84 4.85 10.42 8.90
N LEU A 85 4.94 9.14 8.58
CA LEU A 85 5.63 8.65 7.37
C LEU A 85 5.01 9.23 6.10
N THR A 86 3.68 9.32 6.04
CA THR A 86 2.95 9.89 4.89
C THR A 86 3.19 11.38 4.75
N ILE A 87 3.28 12.13 5.87
CA ILE A 87 3.69 13.54 5.86
C ILE A 87 5.10 13.67 5.28
N ALA A 88 6.07 12.88 5.78
CA ALA A 88 7.43 12.89 5.28
C ALA A 88 7.50 12.54 3.78
N LEU A 89 6.69 11.56 3.35
CA LEU A 89 6.56 11.16 1.95
C LEU A 89 6.01 12.30 1.08
N ALA A 90 4.94 12.98 1.50
CA ALA A 90 4.38 14.11 0.77
C ALA A 90 5.41 15.24 0.64
N LEU A 91 6.14 15.55 1.72
CA LEU A 91 7.19 16.57 1.73
C LEU A 91 8.38 16.21 0.82
N ILE A 92 8.86 14.96 0.84
CA ILE A 92 9.99 14.56 -0.01
C ILE A 92 9.59 14.53 -1.49
N LEU A 93 8.37 14.07 -1.81
CA LEU A 93 7.85 14.11 -3.17
C LEU A 93 7.76 15.55 -3.65
N TRP A 94 7.21 16.46 -2.83
CA TRP A 94 7.11 17.87 -3.22
C TRP A 94 8.46 18.52 -3.50
N ARG A 95 9.50 18.14 -2.75
CA ARG A 95 10.85 18.72 -2.87
C ARG A 95 11.74 18.08 -3.94
N LYS A 96 11.63 16.77 -4.16
CA LYS A 96 12.61 15.99 -4.95
C LYS A 96 12.02 15.33 -6.19
N GLU A 97 10.71 15.15 -6.28
CA GLU A 97 10.09 14.55 -7.45
C GLU A 97 9.89 15.62 -8.53
N SER A 98 10.26 15.36 -9.78
CA SER A 98 10.07 16.30 -10.90
C SER A 98 8.66 16.21 -11.50
N ARG A 99 8.04 15.02 -11.42
CA ARG A 99 6.74 14.70 -12.04
C ARG A 99 5.58 15.30 -11.21
N PRO A 100 4.83 16.29 -11.70
CA PRO A 100 3.83 17.00 -10.90
C PRO A 100 2.66 16.11 -10.46
N TRP A 101 2.25 15.16 -11.30
CA TRP A 101 1.18 14.22 -10.97
C TRP A 101 1.54 13.34 -9.76
N LEU A 102 2.82 12.99 -9.60
CA LEU A 102 3.28 12.14 -8.49
C LEU A 102 3.39 12.94 -7.18
N ARG A 103 3.71 14.24 -7.27
CA ARG A 103 3.62 15.17 -6.14
C ARG A 103 2.18 15.27 -5.61
N TRP A 104 1.22 15.46 -6.52
CA TRP A 104 -0.20 15.50 -6.16
C TRP A 104 -0.70 14.16 -5.63
N LEU A 105 -0.20 13.04 -6.15
CA LEU A 105 -0.52 11.72 -5.60
C LEU A 105 -0.05 11.56 -4.14
N GLY A 106 1.12 12.13 -3.80
CA GLY A 106 1.59 12.22 -2.41
C GLY A 106 0.67 13.08 -1.52
N VAL A 107 0.17 14.20 -2.03
CA VAL A 107 -0.81 15.04 -1.32
C VAL A 107 -2.15 14.31 -1.13
N VAL A 108 -2.61 13.58 -2.15
CA VAL A 108 -3.80 12.73 -2.04
C VAL A 108 -3.61 11.65 -0.98
N ALA A 109 -2.44 11.02 -0.91
CA ALA A 109 -2.13 10.06 0.16
C ALA A 109 -2.16 10.69 1.55
N LEU A 110 -1.63 11.91 1.69
CA LEU A 110 -1.72 12.67 2.95
C LEU A 110 -3.18 12.98 3.32
N GLY A 111 -3.98 13.46 2.37
CA GLY A 111 -5.41 13.69 2.60
C GLY A 111 -6.15 12.41 2.98
N ALA A 112 -5.83 11.29 2.33
CA ALA A 112 -6.41 9.99 2.61
C ALA A 112 -6.05 9.49 4.02
N VAL A 113 -4.80 9.56 4.46
CA VAL A 113 -4.46 9.10 5.83
C VAL A 113 -5.08 9.98 6.91
N ILE A 114 -5.23 11.28 6.67
CA ILE A 114 -5.94 12.20 7.58
C ILE A 114 -7.42 11.82 7.66
N ALA A 115 -8.10 11.69 6.51
CA ALA A 115 -9.48 11.25 6.45
C ALA A 115 -9.64 9.89 7.15
N GLN A 116 -8.64 9.01 7.03
CA GLN A 116 -8.69 7.72 7.66
C GLN A 116 -8.55 7.77 9.19
N GLY A 117 -7.67 8.62 9.71
CA GLY A 117 -7.57 8.88 11.15
C GLY A 117 -8.89 9.44 11.72
N VAL A 118 -9.54 10.36 10.97
CA VAL A 118 -10.84 10.93 11.35
C VAL A 118 -11.94 9.86 11.34
N LEU A 119 -12.06 9.07 10.27
CA LEU A 119 -13.02 7.95 10.20
C LEU A 119 -12.80 6.95 11.34
N GLY A 120 -11.54 6.65 11.65
CA GLY A 120 -11.15 5.76 12.73
C GLY A 120 -11.49 6.29 14.12
N GLY A 121 -11.42 7.60 14.35
CA GLY A 121 -11.87 8.24 15.60
C GLY A 121 -13.39 8.33 15.70
N LEU A 122 -14.06 8.77 14.62
CA LEU A 122 -15.51 8.95 14.59
C LEU A 122 -16.27 7.64 14.79
N ARG A 123 -15.79 6.51 14.26
CA ARG A 123 -16.45 5.22 14.48
C ARG A 123 -16.45 4.80 15.96
N ILE A 124 -15.51 5.30 16.76
CA ILE A 124 -15.43 5.03 18.21
C ILE A 124 -16.37 5.98 18.94
N VAL A 125 -16.25 7.30 18.71
CA VAL A 125 -17.04 8.31 19.44
C VAL A 125 -18.53 8.24 19.11
N LEU A 126 -18.89 7.91 17.87
CA LEU A 126 -20.28 7.79 17.42
C LEU A 126 -20.85 6.36 17.54
N LEU A 127 -20.04 5.39 18.00
CA LEU A 127 -20.41 3.98 18.12
C LEU A 127 -21.05 3.40 16.84
N GLN A 128 -20.57 3.82 15.67
CA GLN A 128 -21.24 3.55 14.39
C GLN A 128 -20.53 2.45 13.59
N GLN A 129 -21.14 1.26 13.51
CA GLN A 129 -20.65 0.12 12.75
C GLN A 129 -20.42 0.44 11.26
N THR A 130 -21.30 1.25 10.66
CA THR A 130 -21.16 1.67 9.26
C THR A 130 -19.84 2.42 9.02
N LEU A 131 -19.42 3.28 9.95
CA LEU A 131 -18.14 3.97 9.85
C LEU A 131 -16.97 2.99 10.01
N ALA A 132 -17.11 1.92 10.81
CA ALA A 132 -16.11 0.88 10.90
C ALA A 132 -15.94 0.11 9.57
N ILE A 133 -17.04 -0.20 8.87
CA ILE A 133 -17.00 -0.82 7.53
C ILE A 133 -16.34 0.13 6.52
N ILE A 134 -16.77 1.39 6.47
CA ILE A 134 -16.19 2.41 5.57
C ILE A 134 -14.69 2.58 5.85
N HIS A 135 -14.31 2.69 7.13
CA HIS A 135 -12.92 2.74 7.58
C HIS A 135 -12.13 1.52 7.09
N ALA A 136 -12.65 0.31 7.26
CA ALA A 136 -11.97 -0.91 6.81
C ALA A 136 -11.73 -0.94 5.28
N CYS A 137 -12.75 -0.60 4.49
CA CYS A 137 -12.64 -0.53 3.02
C CYS A 137 -11.66 0.56 2.58
N PHE A 138 -11.74 1.74 3.19
CA PHE A 138 -10.89 2.88 2.86
C PHE A 138 -9.42 2.62 3.21
N ALA A 139 -9.14 1.85 4.27
CA ALA A 139 -7.77 1.47 4.64
C ALA A 139 -7.09 0.65 3.53
N GLN A 140 -7.83 -0.23 2.86
CA GLN A 140 -7.32 -1.04 1.75
C GLN A 140 -7.04 -0.19 0.52
N ALA A 141 -7.91 0.78 0.21
CA ALA A 141 -7.67 1.76 -0.85
C ALA A 141 -6.42 2.61 -0.57
N PHE A 142 -6.24 3.06 0.68
CA PHE A 142 -5.04 3.76 1.10
C PHE A 142 -3.78 2.90 0.95
N PHE A 143 -3.83 1.62 1.33
CA PHE A 143 -2.71 0.70 1.13
C PHE A 143 -2.36 0.55 -0.36
N ALA A 144 -3.36 0.35 -1.23
CA ALA A 144 -3.14 0.28 -2.68
C ALA A 144 -2.52 1.59 -3.23
N LEU A 145 -2.91 2.75 -2.70
CA LEU A 145 -2.31 4.03 -3.04
C LEU A 145 -0.82 4.10 -2.63
N THR A 146 -0.47 3.68 -1.42
CA THR A 146 0.95 3.65 -0.98
C THR A 146 1.79 2.66 -1.79
N ALA A 147 1.24 1.49 -2.13
CA ALA A 147 1.90 0.52 -3.00
C ALA A 147 2.11 1.07 -4.42
N SER A 148 1.12 1.81 -4.93
CA SER A 148 1.23 2.50 -6.22
C SER A 148 2.32 3.60 -6.19
N LEU A 149 2.39 4.39 -5.12
CA LEU A 149 3.48 5.36 -4.92
C LEU A 149 4.84 4.68 -4.88
N THR A 150 4.96 3.53 -4.23
CA THR A 150 6.20 2.74 -4.20
C THR A 150 6.60 2.28 -5.60
N LEU A 151 5.64 1.77 -6.38
CA LEU A 151 5.86 1.37 -7.77
C LEU A 151 6.30 2.57 -8.63
N PHE A 152 5.60 3.69 -8.58
CA PHE A 152 5.86 4.84 -9.46
C PHE A 152 7.16 5.60 -9.12
N THR A 153 7.64 5.43 -7.90
CA THR A 153 8.93 5.97 -7.45
C THR A 153 10.10 5.01 -7.69
N SER A 154 9.85 3.74 -8.06
CA SER A 154 10.91 2.75 -8.28
C SER A 154 11.78 3.06 -9.49
N ALA A 155 13.03 2.56 -9.48
CA ALA A 155 13.97 2.76 -10.59
C ALA A 155 13.44 2.10 -11.87
N GLU A 156 12.86 0.90 -11.76
CA GLU A 156 12.29 0.16 -12.89
C GLU A 156 11.15 0.92 -13.56
N TRP A 157 10.37 1.69 -12.81
CA TRP A 157 9.31 2.51 -13.38
C TRP A 157 9.85 3.72 -14.14
N LYS A 158 10.96 4.31 -13.68
CA LYS A 158 11.61 5.45 -14.31
C LYS A 158 12.35 5.07 -15.59
N GLU A 159 13.03 3.92 -15.57
CA GLU A 159 13.86 3.45 -16.68
C GLU A 159 13.08 2.70 -17.77
N ARG A 160 11.77 2.49 -17.57
CA ARG A 160 10.93 1.75 -18.51
C ARG A 160 10.92 2.44 -19.88
N PRO A 161 11.45 1.81 -20.94
CA PRO A 161 11.36 2.36 -22.29
C PRO A 161 9.88 2.45 -22.69
N VAL A 162 9.52 3.53 -23.37
CA VAL A 162 8.17 3.71 -23.94
C VAL A 162 7.96 2.60 -24.97
N LYS A 163 7.34 1.49 -24.56
CA LYS A 163 6.96 0.42 -25.48
C LYS A 163 5.89 0.93 -26.43
N LYS A 164 6.03 0.61 -27.73
CA LYS A 164 4.94 0.77 -28.71
C LYS A 164 3.72 0.02 -28.19
N LEU A 165 2.56 0.68 -28.15
CA LEU A 165 1.29 0.03 -27.80
C LEU A 165 1.07 -1.16 -28.73
N THR A 166 1.04 -2.38 -28.18
CA THR A 166 0.56 -3.54 -28.93
C THR A 166 -0.95 -3.43 -29.08
N ALA A 167 -1.53 -4.04 -30.13
CA ALA A 167 -2.98 -4.09 -30.31
C ALA A 167 -3.71 -4.70 -29.09
N ASP A 168 -3.01 -5.55 -28.32
CA ASP A 168 -3.53 -6.20 -27.12
C ASP A 168 -3.38 -5.38 -25.82
N ALA A 169 -2.62 -4.28 -25.83
CA ALA A 169 -2.40 -3.45 -24.66
C ALA A 169 -3.71 -2.91 -24.06
N GLY A 170 -4.63 -2.43 -24.91
CA GLY A 170 -5.92 -1.91 -24.45
C GLY A 170 -6.81 -2.98 -23.81
N ARG A 171 -6.73 -4.22 -24.29
CA ARG A 171 -7.51 -5.34 -23.74
C ARG A 171 -6.95 -5.79 -22.39
N VAL A 172 -5.63 -5.91 -22.26
CA VAL A 172 -4.96 -6.21 -20.99
C VAL A 172 -5.23 -5.12 -19.96
N GLN A 173 -5.17 -3.84 -20.36
CA GLN A 173 -5.50 -2.72 -19.48
C GLN A 173 -6.95 -2.79 -19.00
N ARG A 174 -7.92 -3.01 -19.90
CA ARG A 174 -9.33 -3.15 -19.54
C ARG A 174 -9.57 -4.32 -18.58
N LEU A 175 -9.00 -5.48 -18.85
CA LEU A 175 -9.09 -6.65 -17.97
C LEU A 175 -8.46 -6.37 -16.61
N GLY A 176 -7.31 -5.68 -16.58
CA GLY A 176 -6.67 -5.25 -15.34
C GLY A 176 -7.56 -4.33 -14.51
N LEU A 177 -8.14 -3.29 -15.13
CA LEU A 177 -9.07 -2.37 -14.46
C LEU A 177 -10.31 -3.09 -13.92
N LEU A 178 -10.91 -3.99 -14.70
CA LEU A 178 -12.03 -4.81 -14.24
C LEU A 178 -11.64 -5.71 -13.07
N THR A 179 -10.46 -6.33 -13.13
CA THR A 179 -9.96 -7.20 -12.05
C THR A 179 -9.77 -6.41 -10.75
N VAL A 180 -9.20 -5.20 -10.83
CA VAL A 180 -9.07 -4.30 -9.67
C VAL A 180 -10.46 -3.93 -9.12
N GLY A 181 -11.42 -3.63 -9.99
CA GLY A 181 -12.80 -3.36 -9.59
C GLY A 181 -13.46 -4.54 -8.85
N PHE A 182 -13.33 -5.76 -9.38
CA PHE A 182 -13.86 -6.96 -8.72
C PHE A 182 -13.18 -7.25 -7.38
N ILE A 183 -11.86 -7.08 -7.28
CA ILE A 183 -11.13 -7.23 -6.02
C ILE A 183 -11.65 -6.22 -4.99
N TYR A 184 -11.87 -4.97 -5.38
CA TYR A 184 -12.38 -3.94 -4.47
C TYR A 184 -13.81 -4.24 -4.01
N LEU A 185 -14.71 -4.64 -4.92
CA LEU A 185 -16.06 -5.05 -4.55
C LEU A 185 -16.05 -6.27 -3.62
N GLN A 186 -15.19 -7.25 -3.89
CA GLN A 186 -15.01 -8.42 -3.03
C GLN A 186 -14.53 -8.04 -1.62
N LEU A 187 -13.64 -7.05 -1.51
CA LEU A 187 -13.21 -6.48 -0.24
C LEU A 187 -14.37 -5.83 0.52
N VAL A 188 -15.23 -5.08 -0.18
CA VAL A 188 -16.44 -4.46 0.42
C VAL A 188 -17.38 -5.55 0.95
N CYS A 189 -17.69 -6.57 0.14
CA CYS A 189 -18.51 -7.70 0.58
C CYS A 189 -17.89 -8.40 1.79
N GLY A 190 -16.57 -8.59 1.81
CA GLY A 190 -15.86 -9.19 2.95
C GLY A 190 -15.90 -8.32 4.22
N ALA A 191 -15.82 -7.00 4.07
CA ALA A 191 -15.93 -6.06 5.19
C ALA A 191 -17.35 -6.07 5.78
N VAL A 192 -18.38 -6.08 4.93
CA VAL A 192 -19.78 -6.22 5.37
C VAL A 192 -19.97 -7.56 6.10
N LEU A 193 -19.60 -8.67 5.47
CA LEU A 193 -19.69 -10.01 6.07
C LEU A 193 -19.01 -10.09 7.44
N ARG A 194 -17.82 -9.53 7.57
CA ARG A 194 -17.09 -9.52 8.84
C ARG A 194 -17.79 -8.73 9.94
N HIS A 195 -18.44 -7.62 9.58
CA HIS A 195 -19.04 -6.70 10.54
C HIS A 195 -20.51 -6.97 10.85
N THR A 196 -21.24 -7.64 9.96
CA THR A 196 -22.69 -7.90 10.12
C THR A 196 -23.03 -9.38 10.14
N GLY A 197 -22.16 -10.25 9.62
CA GLY A 197 -22.47 -11.67 9.38
C GLY A 197 -23.29 -11.93 8.11
N GLU A 198 -23.68 -10.87 7.39
CA GLU A 198 -24.52 -10.94 6.18
C GLU A 198 -23.67 -11.07 4.90
N TRP A 199 -24.30 -11.37 3.76
CA TRP A 199 -23.68 -11.33 2.42
C TRP A 199 -22.58 -12.38 2.17
N LEU A 200 -22.67 -13.54 2.83
CA LEU A 200 -21.76 -14.67 2.59
C LEU A 200 -21.82 -15.13 1.12
N ASP A 201 -23.02 -15.25 0.56
CA ASP A 201 -23.29 -15.60 -0.82
C ASP A 201 -22.65 -14.61 -1.81
N MET A 202 -22.82 -13.31 -1.58
CA MET A 202 -22.19 -12.26 -2.40
C MET A 202 -20.67 -12.31 -2.30
N HIS A 203 -20.11 -12.59 -1.12
CA HIS A 203 -18.67 -12.75 -0.92
C HIS A 203 -18.13 -14.01 -1.63
N LEU A 204 -18.85 -15.13 -1.62
CA LEU A 204 -18.44 -16.34 -2.35
C LEU A 204 -18.52 -16.15 -3.87
N LEU A 205 -19.59 -15.51 -4.35
CA LEU A 205 -19.75 -15.17 -5.77
C LEU A 205 -18.64 -14.24 -6.24
N GLY A 206 -18.37 -13.16 -5.49
CA GLY A 206 -17.30 -12.22 -5.81
C GLY A 206 -15.92 -12.89 -5.81
N ALA A 207 -15.64 -13.82 -4.89
CA ALA A 207 -14.40 -14.60 -4.89
C ALA A 207 -14.23 -15.42 -6.17
N ALA A 208 -15.28 -16.09 -6.63
CA ALA A 208 -15.26 -16.85 -7.88
C ALA A 208 -15.03 -15.92 -9.10
N LEU A 209 -15.71 -14.77 -9.16
CA LEU A 209 -15.54 -13.78 -10.22
C LEU A 209 -14.12 -13.20 -10.27
N VAL A 210 -13.54 -12.90 -9.10
CA VAL A 210 -12.15 -12.45 -8.98
C VAL A 210 -11.20 -13.54 -9.48
N ALA A 211 -11.36 -14.79 -9.06
CA ALA A 211 -10.51 -15.90 -9.49
C ALA A 211 -10.54 -16.08 -11.02
N ILE A 212 -11.73 -16.06 -11.63
CA ILE A 212 -11.89 -16.13 -13.09
C ILE A 212 -11.16 -14.96 -13.76
N HIS A 213 -11.36 -13.73 -13.29
CA HIS A 213 -10.74 -12.54 -13.89
C HIS A 213 -9.21 -12.56 -13.79
N VAL A 214 -8.67 -12.98 -12.63
CA VAL A 214 -7.22 -13.14 -12.44
C VAL A 214 -6.65 -14.18 -13.40
N LEU A 215 -7.31 -15.32 -13.57
CA LEU A 215 -6.89 -16.36 -14.51
C LEU A 215 -6.94 -15.88 -15.98
N LEU A 216 -8.00 -15.17 -16.37
CA LEU A 216 -8.13 -14.59 -17.71
C LEU A 216 -7.04 -13.54 -17.99
N LEU A 217 -6.78 -12.66 -17.02
CA LEU A 217 -5.73 -11.66 -17.13
C LEU A 217 -4.35 -12.32 -17.24
N ALA A 218 -4.04 -13.28 -16.38
CA ALA A 218 -2.79 -14.03 -16.39
C ALA A 218 -2.59 -14.76 -17.72
N ALA A 219 -3.59 -15.53 -18.17
CA ALA A 219 -3.55 -16.22 -19.45
C ALA A 219 -3.30 -15.26 -20.62
N ARG A 220 -3.91 -14.07 -20.60
CA ARG A 220 -3.74 -13.07 -21.66
C ARG A 220 -2.36 -12.43 -21.63
N VAL A 221 -1.85 -12.09 -20.44
CA VAL A 221 -0.49 -11.56 -20.28
C VAL A 221 0.55 -12.58 -20.75
N CYS A 222 0.41 -13.85 -20.37
CA CYS A 222 1.31 -14.92 -20.80
C CYS A 222 1.29 -15.12 -22.32
N ARG A 223 0.11 -15.12 -22.97
CA ARG A 223 0.00 -15.20 -24.44
C ARG A 223 0.71 -14.04 -25.14
N ASN A 224 0.44 -12.81 -24.69
CA ASN A 224 1.06 -11.61 -25.27
C ASN A 224 2.59 -11.54 -25.04
N GLN A 225 3.14 -12.27 -24.07
CA GLN A 225 4.59 -12.43 -23.93
C GLN A 225 5.17 -13.53 -24.83
N ALA A 226 4.41 -14.61 -25.08
CA ALA A 226 4.81 -15.66 -26.03
C ALA A 226 4.88 -15.15 -27.48
N ASP A 227 4.10 -14.12 -27.82
CA ASP A 227 4.08 -13.50 -29.15
C ASP A 227 5.26 -12.53 -29.40
N LEU A 228 6.09 -12.25 -28.38
CA LEU A 228 7.31 -11.46 -28.56
C LEU A 228 8.46 -12.41 -28.97
N PRO A 229 9.25 -12.09 -30.02
CA PRO A 229 10.44 -12.86 -30.34
C PRO A 229 11.42 -12.75 -29.16
N VAL A 230 11.55 -13.85 -28.43
CA VAL A 230 12.49 -13.98 -27.32
C VAL A 230 13.90 -13.88 -27.92
N PRO A 231 14.81 -13.00 -27.46
CA PRO A 231 16.23 -13.29 -27.57
C PRO A 231 16.44 -14.57 -26.78
N CYS A 232 16.78 -15.65 -27.47
CA CYS A 232 16.95 -16.98 -26.90
C CYS A 232 17.60 -16.93 -25.51
N CYS A 233 16.94 -17.58 -24.57
CA CYS A 233 17.46 -18.17 -23.35
C CYS A 233 19.00 -18.18 -23.26
N ASN A 234 19.59 -17.19 -22.58
CA ASN A 234 20.82 -17.40 -21.80
C ASN A 234 20.95 -16.37 -20.68
N SER A 235 20.27 -16.63 -19.56
CA SER A 235 20.53 -16.21 -18.17
C SER A 235 19.20 -16.41 -17.43
N GLY A 236 18.94 -17.58 -16.84
CA GLY A 236 19.69 -17.99 -15.68
C GLY A 236 19.58 -16.90 -14.62
N TRP A 237 18.41 -16.79 -13.97
CA TRP A 237 18.25 -16.26 -12.61
C TRP A 237 19.30 -15.21 -12.18
N GLY A 238 19.04 -13.94 -12.47
CA GLY A 238 19.88 -12.80 -12.07
C GLY A 238 19.99 -12.54 -10.56
N TRP A 239 19.65 -13.50 -9.71
CA TRP A 239 19.91 -13.45 -8.26
C TRP A 239 21.30 -13.98 -7.89
N ALA A 240 22.00 -14.66 -8.79
CA ALA A 240 23.33 -15.23 -8.53
C ALA A 240 24.49 -14.22 -8.67
N HIS A 241 24.30 -13.09 -9.35
CA HIS A 241 25.39 -12.12 -9.58
C HIS A 241 25.46 -10.97 -8.55
N THR A 242 24.48 -10.85 -7.65
CA THR A 242 24.44 -9.77 -6.65
C THR A 242 25.20 -10.09 -5.36
N LEU A 243 25.75 -11.30 -5.23
CA LEU A 243 26.57 -11.71 -4.07
C LEU A 243 28.08 -11.80 -4.37
N ALA A 244 28.50 -11.57 -5.62
CA ALA A 244 29.91 -11.68 -6.03
C ALA A 244 30.63 -10.33 -6.21
N SER A 245 29.98 -9.20 -5.87
CA SER A 245 30.53 -7.85 -6.07
C SER A 245 30.80 -7.08 -4.77
N LEU A 246 30.93 -7.77 -3.62
CA LEU A 246 31.44 -7.16 -2.38
C LEU A 246 32.98 -7.12 -2.42
N PRO A 247 33.63 -5.95 -2.52
CA PRO A 247 35.06 -5.85 -2.37
C PRO A 247 35.38 -5.71 -0.87
N PHE A 248 35.38 -6.82 -0.15
CA PHE A 248 35.89 -6.84 1.23
C PHE A 248 36.39 -8.25 1.56
N LEU A 249 37.64 -8.54 1.17
CA LEU A 249 38.61 -9.46 1.80
C LEU A 249 39.74 -9.79 0.81
N ALA A 250 40.71 -8.87 0.68
CA ALA A 250 42.03 -9.18 0.13
C ALA A 250 43.06 -8.19 0.71
N ARG A 251 43.43 -8.41 1.97
CA ARG A 251 44.72 -7.97 2.54
C ARG A 251 45.17 -9.00 3.57
N SER A 252 46.05 -9.87 3.12
CA SER A 252 47.13 -10.50 3.89
C SER A 252 48.30 -10.65 2.94
#